data_AF-A0A238W041-F1
#
_entry.id   AF-A0A238W041-F1
#
_cell.length_a   1.000
_cell.length_b   1.000
_cell.length_c   1.000
_cell.angle_alpha   90.00
_cell.angle_beta   90.00
_cell.angle_gamma   90.00
#
_symmetry.space_group_name_H-M   'P 1'
#
loop_
_entity.id
_entity.type
_entity.pdbx_description
1 polymer ?
#
loop_
_entity_poly.entity_id
_entity_poly.type
_entity_poly.pdbx_seq_one_letter_code
_entity_poly.pdbx_strand_id
1 'polypeptide(L)'
;MGELMGGFDELPRVRRGPLPSLYAALRRRAPQVATVRPDGGGGLLHVSYRGQEGRVVWDDDREQFAWHSGGSGQIGSDVEKAAELIAWALGARTGPATSG
;
A
#
# COMPACT_ATOMS: atom_id res chain seq x y z
N MET A 1 36.01 9.64 -26.48
CA MET A 1 35.53 8.41 -25.83
C MET A 1 35.35 8.70 -24.36
N GLY A 2 34.17 8.42 -23.80
CA GLY A 2 33.93 8.49 -22.36
C GLY A 2 32.74 9.32 -21.87
N GLU A 3 31.74 9.60 -22.70
CA GLU A 3 30.43 10.03 -22.18
C GLU A 3 29.65 8.78 -21.75
N LEU A 4 29.58 8.52 -20.45
CA LEU A 4 28.73 7.48 -19.89
C LEU A 4 28.21 7.90 -18.51
N MET A 5 26.89 7.76 -18.39
CA MET A 5 26.07 7.80 -17.18
C MET A 5 25.70 9.18 -16.62
N GLY A 6 24.73 9.79 -17.32
CA GLY A 6 23.36 9.77 -16.83
C GLY A 6 23.22 10.07 -15.35
N GLY A 7 23.11 11.36 -15.04
CA GLY A 7 22.54 11.83 -13.79
C GLY A 7 21.18 11.19 -13.57
N PHE A 8 21.14 10.21 -12.66
CA PHE A 8 19.94 10.01 -11.87
C PHE A 8 19.90 11.20 -10.93
N ASP A 9 19.32 12.27 -11.46
CA ASP A 9 18.70 13.36 -10.71
C ASP A 9 18.21 12.77 -9.39
N GLU A 10 18.96 13.05 -8.33
CA GLU A 10 18.59 12.76 -6.96
C GLU A 10 17.45 13.73 -6.66
N LEU A 11 16.29 13.47 -7.28
CA LEU A 11 15.00 13.91 -6.80
C LEU A 11 15.07 13.66 -5.31
N PRO A 12 14.77 14.65 -4.45
CA PRO A 12 14.64 14.38 -3.03
C PRO A 12 13.71 13.18 -2.99
N ARG A 13 14.23 12.03 -2.56
CA ARG A 13 13.42 10.85 -2.30
C ARG A 13 12.59 11.31 -1.13
N VAL A 14 11.54 12.07 -1.42
CA VAL A 14 10.43 12.28 -0.54
C VAL A 14 10.17 10.86 -0.12
N ARG A 15 10.47 10.54 1.14
CA ARG A 15 10.16 9.24 1.73
C ARG A 15 8.64 9.16 1.74
N ARG A 16 8.03 9.11 0.56
CA ARG A 16 6.72 8.60 0.29
C ARG A 16 6.93 7.13 0.58
N GLY A 17 6.85 6.77 1.87
CA GLY A 17 6.88 5.39 2.32
C GLY A 17 5.90 4.57 1.48
N PRO A 18 5.97 3.24 1.47
CA PRO A 18 5.38 2.40 0.42
C PRO A 18 3.83 2.37 0.38
N LEU A 19 3.15 3.25 1.10
CA LEU A 19 1.69 3.46 1.08
C LEU A 19 1.12 3.84 -0.29
N PRO A 20 1.73 4.70 -1.13
CA PRO A 20 1.25 4.94 -2.49
C PRO A 20 1.37 3.69 -3.38
N SER A 21 2.41 2.86 -3.17
CA SER A 21 2.55 1.58 -3.87
C SER A 21 1.45 0.61 -3.45
N LEU A 22 1.13 0.57 -2.14
CA LEU A 22 0.02 -0.21 -1.61
C LEU A 22 -1.33 0.25 -2.16
N TYR A 23 -1.55 1.57 -2.25
CA TYR A 23 -2.73 2.14 -2.89
C TYR A 23 -2.87 1.68 -4.35
N ALA A 24 -1.78 1.71 -5.12
CA ALA A 24 -1.78 1.25 -6.51
C ALA A 24 -2.03 -0.26 -6.62
N ALA A 25 -1.42 -1.07 -5.76
CA ALA A 25 -1.64 -2.51 -5.72
C ALA A 25 -3.08 -2.88 -5.36
N LEU A 26 -3.68 -2.22 -4.35
CA LEU A 26 -5.08 -2.38 -4.02
C LEU A 26 -5.99 -2.00 -5.19
N ARG A 27 -5.70 -0.89 -5.88
CA ARG A 27 -6.47 -0.47 -7.05
C ARG A 27 -6.42 -1.49 -8.20
N ARG A 28 -5.30 -2.20 -8.34
CA ARG A 28 -5.11 -3.25 -9.35
C ARG A 28 -5.75 -4.59 -8.95
N ARG A 29 -5.58 -5.01 -7.69
CA ARG A 29 -5.96 -6.36 -7.20
C ARG A 29 -7.38 -6.43 -6.63
N ALA A 30 -7.84 -5.34 -6.04
CA ALA A 30 -9.12 -5.24 -5.36
C ALA A 30 -9.77 -3.87 -5.66
N PRO A 31 -10.12 -3.58 -6.93
CA PRO A 31 -10.72 -2.30 -7.31
C PRO A 31 -12.06 -2.03 -6.61
N GLN A 32 -12.72 -3.06 -6.09
CA GLN A 32 -13.92 -2.92 -5.27
C GLN A 32 -13.67 -2.37 -3.86
N VAL A 33 -12.44 -2.42 -3.35
CA VAL A 33 -12.08 -1.82 -2.06
C VAL A 33 -11.92 -0.32 -2.28
N ALA A 34 -12.73 0.47 -1.58
CA ALA A 34 -12.60 1.91 -1.60
C ALA A 34 -11.36 2.31 -0.78
N THR A 35 -10.40 2.93 -1.45
CA THR A 35 -9.18 3.42 -0.86
C THR A 35 -9.17 4.94 -0.88
N VAL A 36 -9.04 5.57 0.29
CA VAL A 36 -8.89 7.02 0.40
C VAL A 36 -7.42 7.31 0.63
N ARG A 37 -6.84 8.13 -0.27
CA ARG A 37 -5.45 8.53 -0.18
C ARG A 37 -5.23 9.28 1.14
N PRO A 38 -4.07 9.12 1.80
CA PRO A 38 -3.70 10.00 2.89
C PRO A 38 -3.57 11.43 2.36
N ASP A 39 -4.64 12.21 2.45
CA ASP A 39 -4.61 13.64 2.19
C ASP A 39 -4.00 14.34 3.42
N GLY A 40 -2.87 15.03 3.20
CA GLY A 40 -2.43 16.09 4.11
C GLY A 40 -1.82 15.70 5.47
N GLY A 41 -0.96 14.68 5.53
CA GLY A 41 0.04 14.58 6.62
C GLY A 41 -0.10 13.45 7.62
N GLY A 42 -1.16 12.64 7.54
CA GLY A 42 -1.39 11.54 8.49
C GLY A 42 -0.70 10.20 8.17
N GLY A 43 -0.10 10.02 6.99
CA GLY A 43 0.60 8.77 6.63
C GLY A 43 -0.24 7.49 6.71
N LEU A 44 -1.57 7.60 6.66
CA LEU A 44 -2.50 6.49 6.87
C LEU A 44 -3.35 6.26 5.63
N LEU A 45 -3.32 5.04 5.10
CA LEU A 45 -4.18 4.60 4.00
C LEU A 45 -5.50 4.08 4.58
N HIS A 46 -6.60 4.77 4.29
CA HIS A 46 -7.93 4.30 4.69
C HIS A 46 -8.48 3.36 3.60
N VAL A 47 -8.90 2.18 4.01
CA VAL A 47 -9.47 1.12 3.17
C VAL A 47 -10.86 0.74 3.68
N SER A 48 -11.82 0.58 2.79
CA SER A 48 -13.19 0.20 3.17
C SER A 48 -13.87 -0.65 2.10
N TYR A 49 -14.70 -1.59 2.54
CA TYR A 49 -15.47 -2.47 1.68
C TYR A 49 -16.71 -3.03 2.40
N ARG A 50 -17.89 -2.96 1.77
CA ARG A 50 -19.16 -3.52 2.28
C ARG A 50 -19.46 -3.23 3.77
N GLY A 51 -19.14 -2.02 4.24
CA GLY A 51 -19.39 -1.60 5.62
C GLY A 51 -18.30 -2.00 6.63
N GLN A 52 -17.24 -2.69 6.19
CA GLN A 52 -15.99 -2.79 6.94
C GLN A 52 -15.05 -1.67 6.52
N GLU A 53 -14.38 -1.06 7.50
CA GLU A 53 -13.39 -0.02 7.31
C GLU A 53 -12.14 -0.34 8.12
N GLY A 54 -10.99 0.10 7.63
CA GLY A 54 -9.71 -0.05 8.30
C GLY A 54 -8.70 0.98 7.84
N ARG A 55 -7.70 1.21 8.68
CA ARG A 55 -6.63 2.17 8.41
C ARG A 55 -5.30 1.43 8.48
N VAL A 56 -4.50 1.59 7.45
CA VAL A 56 -3.19 0.95 7.30
C VAL A 56 -2.12 2.03 7.37
N VAL A 57 -1.08 1.76 8.15
CA VAL A 57 0.10 2.62 8.28
C VAL A 57 1.33 1.87 7.78
N TRP A 58 2.33 2.61 7.34
CA TRP A 58 3.68 2.09 7.21
C TRP A 58 4.42 2.31 8.51
N ASP A 59 4.80 1.22 9.16
CA ASP A 59 5.66 1.23 10.34
C ASP A 59 7.11 1.31 9.86
N ASP A 60 7.74 2.48 9.99
CA ASP A 60 9.13 2.71 9.53
C ASP A 60 10.15 2.00 10.45
N ASP A 61 9.82 1.80 11.72
CA ASP A 61 10.66 1.11 12.72
C ASP A 61 10.84 -0.38 12.37
N ARG A 62 9.75 -1.01 11.92
CA ARG A 62 9.72 -2.43 11.52
C ARG A 62 9.77 -2.64 10.01
N GLU A 63 9.85 -1.56 9.25
CA GLU A 63 9.84 -1.55 7.79
C GLU A 63 8.71 -2.40 7.18
N GLN A 64 7.49 -2.28 7.72
CA GLN A 64 6.35 -3.10 7.31
C GLN A 64 5.01 -2.39 7.41
N PHE A 65 4.02 -2.86 6.63
CA PHE A 65 2.64 -2.42 6.77
C PHE A 65 1.99 -3.02 8.02
N ALA A 66 1.22 -2.19 8.72
CA ALA A 66 0.49 -2.59 9.90
C ALA A 66 -0.91 -1.95 9.92
N TRP A 67 -1.85 -2.64 10.57
CA TRP A 67 -3.15 -2.05 10.86
C TRP A 67 -3.00 -0.98 11.95
N HIS A 68 -3.38 0.24 11.62
CA HIS A 68 -3.59 1.30 12.60
C HIS A 68 -4.98 1.17 13.26
N SER A 69 -6.00 0.75 12.50
CA SER A 69 -7.36 0.52 13.02
C SER A 69 -8.18 -0.38 12.09
N GLY A 70 -9.25 -0.99 12.59
CA GLY A 70 -10.18 -1.83 11.81
C GLY A 70 -9.69 -3.24 11.44
N GLY A 71 -8.42 -3.54 11.66
CA GLY A 71 -7.84 -4.87 11.59
C GLY A 71 -6.93 -5.15 12.79
N SER A 72 -6.52 -6.40 12.96
CA SER A 72 -5.58 -6.80 14.00
C SER A 72 -4.29 -7.34 13.39
N GLY A 73 -3.17 -6.81 13.86
CA GLY A 73 -1.85 -7.37 13.60
C GLY A 73 -1.04 -6.72 12.47
N GLN A 74 0.08 -7.36 12.20
CA GLN A 74 1.05 -6.99 11.19
C GLN A 74 0.64 -7.54 9.83
N ILE A 75 0.75 -6.72 8.80
CA ILE A 75 0.41 -7.12 7.42
C ILE A 75 1.67 -7.66 6.72
N GLY A 76 2.81 -7.00 6.93
CA GLY A 76 4.10 -7.35 6.35
C GLY A 76 4.63 -6.27 5.42
N SER A 77 5.85 -6.42 4.92
CA SER A 77 6.54 -5.41 4.10
C SER A 77 6.24 -5.51 2.60
N ASP A 78 5.78 -6.68 2.15
CA ASP A 78 5.47 -6.91 0.73
C ASP A 78 4.15 -6.23 0.32
N VAL A 79 4.22 -5.36 -0.68
CA VAL A 79 3.10 -4.53 -1.13
C VAL A 79 1.96 -5.35 -1.73
N GLU A 80 2.28 -6.38 -2.52
CA GLU A 80 1.28 -7.21 -3.19
C GLU A 80 0.55 -8.09 -2.17
N LYS A 81 1.31 -8.75 -1.30
CA LYS A 81 0.78 -9.55 -0.21
C LYS A 81 -0.01 -8.70 0.78
N ALA A 82 0.44 -7.49 1.06
CA ALA A 82 -0.29 -6.56 1.91
C ALA A 82 -1.64 -6.17 1.31
N ALA A 83 -1.69 -5.85 0.00
CA ALA A 83 -2.94 -5.56 -0.68
C ALA A 83 -3.92 -6.75 -0.62
N GLU A 84 -3.41 -7.97 -0.77
CA GLU A 84 -4.20 -9.19 -0.66
C GLU A 84 -4.74 -9.41 0.76
N LEU A 85 -3.89 -9.31 1.78
CA LEU A 85 -4.30 -9.45 3.18
C LEU A 85 -5.31 -8.39 3.60
N ILE A 86 -5.16 -7.16 3.13
CA ILE A 86 -6.12 -6.07 3.37
C ILE A 86 -7.47 -6.38 2.75
N ALA A 87 -7.48 -6.79 1.49
CA ALA A 87 -8.72 -7.18 0.81
C ALA A 87 -9.38 -8.35 1.53
N TRP A 88 -8.61 -9.38 1.92
CA TRP A 88 -9.12 -10.53 2.65
C TRP A 88 -9.70 -10.17 4.03
N ALA A 89 -9.00 -9.31 4.78
CA ALA A 89 -9.45 -8.81 6.08
C ALA A 89 -10.77 -8.02 5.98
N LEU A 90 -10.96 -7.28 4.88
CA LEU A 90 -12.21 -6.58 4.59
C LEU A 90 -13.31 -7.50 3.99
N GLY A 91 -13.02 -8.78 3.74
CA GLY A 91 -13.93 -9.71 3.08
C GLY A 91 -14.09 -9.50 1.57
N ALA A 92 -13.19 -8.72 0.95
CA ALA A 92 -13.08 -8.60 -0.50
C ALA A 92 -12.27 -9.76 -1.07
N ARG A 93 -12.76 -10.42 -2.13
CA ARG A 93 -11.94 -11.36 -2.89
C ARG A 93 -11.00 -10.59 -3.80
N THR A 94 -9.70 -10.79 -3.67
CA THR A 94 -8.76 -10.35 -4.71
C THR A 94 -9.01 -11.14 -6.00
N GLY A 95 -8.95 -10.44 -7.14
CA GLY A 95 -8.89 -11.13 -8.43
C GLY A 95 -7.60 -11.95 -8.52
N PRO A 96 -7.55 -13.00 -9.37
CA PRO A 96 -6.31 -13.73 -9.57
C PRO A 96 -5.22 -12.75 -9.99
N ALA A 97 -4.00 -12.93 -9.44
CA ALA A 97 -2.83 -12.50 -10.18
C ALA A 97 -2.95 -13.17 -11.53
N THR A 98 -3.22 -12.45 -12.60
CA THR A 98 -2.86 -12.98 -13.91
C THR A 98 -1.33 -13.08 -13.88
N SER A 99 -0.84 -14.24 -13.46
CA SER A 99 0.42 -14.80 -13.92
C SER A 99 0.17 -15.10 -15.39
N GLY A 100 0.44 -14.11 -16.23
CA GLY A 100 0.54 -14.25 -17.68
C GLY A 100 2.01 -14.22 -18.06
#